data_AF-A0A095SJR0-F1
#
_entry.id   AF-A0A095SJR0-F1
#
_cell.length_a   1.000
_cell.length_b   1.000
_cell.length_c   1.000
_cell.angle_alpha   90.00
_cell.angle_beta   90.00
_cell.angle_gamma   90.00
#
_symmetry.space_group_name_H-M   'P 1'
#
loop_
_entity.id
_entity.type
_entity.pdbx_description
1 polymer ?
#
loop_
_entity_poly.entity_id
_entity_poly.type
_entity_poly.pdbx_seq_one_letter_code
_entity_poly.pdbx_strand_id
1 'polypeptide(L)' 'MTPADRHRGVDHERLAHRKLVYERAKRQNPRRWSGNTRNWEVTGSVSLNPGKLQEVERNKLAA' A
#
# COMPACT_ATOMS: atom_id res chain seq x y z
N MET A 1 -5.49 6.50 3.82
CA MET A 1 -5.84 5.83 2.57
C MET A 1 -7.26 5.34 2.74
N THR A 2 -8.18 5.72 1.87
CA THR A 2 -9.54 5.16 1.89
C THR A 2 -9.62 3.90 1.02
N PRO A 3 -10.61 3.01 1.23
CA PRO A 3 -10.85 1.89 0.32
C PRO A 3 -11.08 2.36 -1.14
N ALA A 4 -11.81 3.45 -1.33
CA ALA A 4 -12.08 4.00 -2.66
C ALA A 4 -10.81 4.52 -3.36
N ASP A 5 -9.87 5.13 -2.62
CA ASP A 5 -8.58 5.55 -3.17
C ASP A 5 -7.77 4.35 -3.67
N ARG A 6 -7.80 3.23 -2.94
CA ARG A 6 -7.17 1.97 -3.34
C ARG A 6 -7.79 1.40 -4.60
N HIS A 7 -9.12 1.35 -4.67
CA HIS A 7 -9.83 0.83 -5.84
C HIS A 7 -9.55 1.65 -7.11
N ARG A 8 -9.26 2.95 -6.95
CA ARG A 8 -8.90 3.85 -8.05
C ARG A 8 -7.39 3.93 -8.33
N GLY A 9 -6.55 3.21 -7.56
CA GLY A 9 -5.09 3.27 -7.69
C GLY A 9 -4.45 4.61 -7.30
N VAL A 10 -5.20 5.51 -6.65
CA VAL A 10 -4.71 6.83 -6.21
C VAL A 10 -3.80 6.71 -4.99
N ASP A 11 -3.78 5.53 -4.36
CA ASP A 11 -2.94 5.22 -3.22
C ASP A 11 -1.46 5.12 -3.55
N HIS A 12 -1.12 4.71 -4.77
CA HIS A 12 0.26 4.61 -5.25
C HIS A 12 1.00 5.95 -5.11
N GLU A 13 0.46 7.03 -5.68
CA GLU A 13 1.10 8.35 -5.65
C GLU A 13 1.21 8.90 -4.22
N ARG A 14 0.16 8.71 -3.42
CA ARG A 14 0.13 9.21 -2.04
C ARG A 14 1.15 8.49 -1.15
N LEU A 15 1.30 7.17 -1.35
CA LEU A 15 2.29 6.36 -0.63
C LEU A 15 3.72 6.69 -1.09
N ALA A 16 3.94 6.90 -2.39
CA ALA A 16 5.22 7.36 -2.92
C ALA A 16 5.63 8.72 -2.33
N HIS A 17 4.69 9.68 -2.27
CA HIS A 17 4.95 10.98 -1.66
C HIS A 17 5.29 10.86 -0.17
N ARG A 18 4.59 10.01 0.58
CA ARG A 18 4.91 9.74 2.00
C ARG A 18 6.31 9.16 2.17
N LYS A 19 6.73 8.23 1.31
CA LYS A 19 8.09 7.71 1.30
C LYS A 19 9.11 8.84 1.17
N LEU A 20 8.93 9.74 0.20
CA LEU A 20 9.84 10.88 -0.01
C LEU A 20 9.93 11.80 1.20
N VAL A 21 8.80 12.13 1.82
CA VAL A 21 8.74 12.98 3.02
C VAL A 21 9.52 12.35 4.17
N TYR A 22 9.29 11.05 4.42
CA TYR A 22 9.94 10.33 5.52
C TYR A 22 11.44 10.16 5.29
N GLU A 23 11.86 9.83 4.07
CA GLU A 23 13.28 9.74 3.73
C GLU A 23 14.00 11.10 3.84
N ARG A 24 13.35 12.19 3.42
CA ARG A 24 13.88 13.54 3.61
C ARG A 24 14.02 13.89 5.09
N ALA A 25 13.00 13.61 5.90
CA ALA A 25 13.04 13.87 7.34
C ALA A 25 14.13 13.04 8.05
N LYS A 26 14.31 11.78 7.67
CA LYS A 26 15.38 10.93 8.20
C LYS A 26 16.77 11.46 7.84
N ARG A 27 16.99 11.89 6.60
CA ARG A 27 18.26 12.52 6.18
C ARG A 27 18.57 13.79 6.97
N GLN A 28 17.56 14.59 7.28
CA GLN A 28 17.74 15.85 8.01
C GLN A 28 18.07 15.66 9.49
N ASN A 29 17.50 14.64 10.15
CA ASN A 29 17.75 14.40 11.57
C ASN A 29 17.89 12.90 11.89
N PRO A 30 18.99 12.27 11.48
CA PRO A 30 19.15 10.81 11.57
C PRO A 30 19.15 10.30 13.02
N ARG A 31 19.60 11.10 13.98
CA ARG A 31 19.64 10.72 15.42
C ARG A 31 18.25 10.46 16.02
N ARG A 32 17.19 11.03 15.41
CA ARG A 32 15.79 10.79 15.83
C ARG A 32 15.28 9.41 15.41
N TRP A 33 15.95 8.74 14.47
CA TRP A 33 15.48 7.49 13.89
C TRP A 33 16.35 6.33 14.36
N SER A 34 15.75 5.35 15.04
CA SER A 34 16.45 4.13 15.47
C SER A 34 16.73 3.16 14.31
N GLY A 35 16.12 3.36 13.14
CA GLY A 35 16.22 2.44 12.01
C GLY A 35 15.61 2.99 10.73
N ASN A 36 15.11 2.09 9.89
CA ASN A 36 14.50 2.44 8.60
C ASN A 36 13.19 3.20 8.77
N THR A 37 12.82 3.96 7.72
CA THR A 37 11.49 4.57 7.67
C THR A 37 10.43 3.48 7.52
N ARG A 38 9.18 3.81 7.81
CA ARG A 38 8.05 2.89 7.64
C ARG A 38 7.98 2.41 6.19
N ASN A 39 7.64 1.13 5.97
CA ASN A 39 7.38 0.64 4.62
C ASN A 39 6.13 1.34 4.06
N TRP A 40 6.31 2.05 2.95
CA TRP A 40 5.28 2.78 2.21
C TRP A 40 4.97 2.13 0.86
N GLU A 41 5.28 0.85 0.67
CA GLU A 41 4.89 0.11 -0.52
C GLU A 41 3.38 -0.14 -0.54
N VAL A 42 2.83 -0.22 -1.75
CA VAL A 42 1.43 -0.52 -1.96
C VAL A 42 1.21 -2.00 -1.68
N THR A 43 0.40 -2.31 -0.68
CA THR A 43 -0.07 -3.68 -0.45
C THR A 43 -1.11 -4.01 -1.52
N GLY A 44 -0.95 -5.16 -2.17
CA GLY A 44 -1.91 -5.66 -3.15
C GLY A 44 -3.29 -5.92 -2.56
N SER A 45 -4.24 -6.23 -3.44
CA SER A 45 -5.62 -6.56 -3.05
C SER A 45 -5.66 -7.77 -2.11
N VAL A 46 -6.37 -7.63 -1.00
CA VAL A 46 -6.70 -8.73 -0.09
C VAL A 46 -8.20 -8.89 0.00
N SER A 47 -8.69 -10.13 -0.01
CA SER A 47 -10.10 -10.41 0.24
C SER A 47 -10.33 -10.58 1.74
N LEU A 48 -11.30 -9.86 2.30
CA LEU A 48 -11.71 -9.96 3.71
C LEU A 48 -12.37 -11.31 4.04
N ASN A 49 -12.82 -12.04 3.03
CA ASN A 49 -13.26 -13.42 3.13
C ASN A 49 -12.98 -14.10 1.78
N PRO A 50 -11.86 -14.84 1.63
CA PRO A 50 -11.60 -15.54 0.38
C PRO A 50 -12.69 -16.60 0.17
N GLY A 51 -13.46 -16.47 -0.91
CA GLY A 51 -14.40 -17.50 -1.33
C GLY A 51 -13.66 -18.81 -1.65
N LYS A 52 -14.41 -19.89 -1.92
CA LYS A 52 -13.78 -21.15 -2.37
C LYS A 52 -12.92 -20.85 -3.60
N LEU A 53 -11.75 -21.48 -3.72
CA LEU A 53 -10.79 -21.20 -4.80
C LEU A 53 -11.45 -21.22 -6.20
N GLN A 54 -12.35 -22.18 -6.45
CA GLN A 54 -13.11 -22.30 -7.70
C GLN A 54 -14.04 -21.10 -7.98
N GLU A 55 -14.58 -20.47 -6.94
CA GLU A 55 -15.41 -19.28 -7.05
C GLU A 55 -14.55 -18.03 -7.29
N VAL A 56 -13.39 -17.95 -6.61
CA VAL A 56 -12.41 -16.88 -6.84
C VAL A 56 -11.88 -16.91 -8.27
N GLU A 57 -11.58 -18.08 -8.82
CA GLU A 57 -11.13 -18.24 -10.20
C GLU A 57 -12.22 -17.86 -11.21
N ARG A 58 -13.46 -18.32 -10.99
CA ARG A 58 -14.61 -17.90 -11.82
C ARG A 58 -14.79 -16.38 -11.81
N ASN A 59 -14.73 -15.75 -10.64
CA ASN A 59 -14.92 -14.31 -10.51
C ASN A 59 -13.78 -13.50 -11.16
N LYS A 60 -12.55 -14.03 -11.18
CA LYS A 60 -11.42 -13.41 -11.90
C LYS A 60 -11.57 -13.49 -13.41
N LEU A 61 -12.16 -14.56 -13.94
CA LEU A 61 -12.36 -14.75 -15.39
C LEU A 61 -13.56 -13.95 -15.94
N ALA A 62 -14.49 -13.57 -15.07
CA ALA A 62 -15.69 -12.81 -15.42
C ALA A 62 -15.50 -11.28 -15.35
N ALA A 63 -14.35 -10.79 -14.87
CA ALA A 63 -14.00 -9.39 -14.73
C ALA A 63 -13.01 -8.95 -15.83
#